data_AF-A0A7J2VAY7-F1
#
_entry.id   AF-A0A7J2VAY7-F1
#
_cell.length_a   1.000
_cell.length_b   1.000
_cell.length_c   1.000
_cell.angle_alpha   90.00
_cell.angle_beta   90.00
_cell.angle_gamma   90.00
#
_symmetry.space_group_name_H-M   'P 1'
#
loop_
_entity.id
_entity.type
_entity.pdbx_description
1 polymer ?
#
loop_
_entity_poly.entity_id
_entity_poly.type
_entity_poly.pdbx_seq_one_letter_code
_entity_poly.pdbx_strand_id
1 'polypeptide(L)' 'MSESIDYKPGLVEVLATIVLFILWTIPASFIDKPNILILGIPILWLYYILVSITTSIVITLLYIQWERGLRV' A
#
# COMPACT_ATOMS: atom_id res chain seq x y z
N MET A 1 -30.90 7.32 -7.02
CA MET A 1 -30.49 5.96 -7.46
C MET A 1 -29.08 6.14 -8.01
N SER A 2 -28.05 5.88 -7.21
CA SER A 2 -26.66 6.11 -7.65
C SER A 2 -26.32 5.02 -8.66
N GLU A 3 -26.06 5.40 -9.91
CA GLU A 3 -25.44 4.51 -10.87
C GLU A 3 -24.09 4.08 -10.30
N SER A 4 -23.99 2.83 -9.87
CA SER A 4 -22.71 2.22 -9.54
C SER A 4 -21.95 2.07 -10.86
N ILE A 5 -21.11 3.04 -11.18
CA ILE A 5 -20.14 2.90 -12.26
C ILE A 5 -19.29 1.68 -11.90
N ASP A 6 -19.47 0.58 -12.64
CA ASP A 6 -18.69 -0.64 -12.46
C ASP A 6 -17.24 -0.35 -12.85
N TYR A 7 -16.45 0.07 -11.87
CA TYR A 7 -15.04 0.32 -12.08
C TYR A 7 -14.30 -1.00 -12.21
N LYS A 8 -13.66 -1.22 -13.36
CA LYS A 8 -12.72 -2.32 -13.55
C LYS A 8 -11.31 -1.85 -13.26
N PRO A 9 -10.62 -2.43 -12.26
CA PRO A 9 -9.28 -2.00 -11.93
C PRO A 9 -8.32 -2.25 -13.09
N GLY A 10 -7.51 -1.25 -13.39
CA GLY A 10 -6.50 -1.32 -14.44
C GLY A 10 -5.32 -2.22 -14.03
N LEU A 11 -4.55 -2.69 -15.02
CA LEU A 11 -3.35 -3.51 -14.77
C LEU A 11 -2.37 -2.81 -13.80
N VAL A 12 -2.24 -1.48 -13.91
CA VAL A 12 -1.37 -0.67 -13.03
C VAL A 12 -1.83 -0.72 -11.57
N GLU A 13 -3.13 -0.72 -11.32
CA GLU A 13 -3.70 -0.74 -9.96
C GLU A 13 -3.55 -2.11 -9.30
N VAL A 14 -3.75 -3.17 -10.08
CA VAL A 14 -3.53 -4.54 -9.64
C VAL A 14 -2.06 -4.73 -9.27
N LEU A 15 -1.12 -4.26 -10.12
CA LEU A 15 0.30 -4.31 -9.82
C LEU A 15 0.67 -3.49 -8.57
N ALA A 16 0.15 -2.27 -8.45
CA ALA A 16 0.38 -1.42 -7.28
C ALA A 16 -0.10 -2.10 -5.99
N THR A 17 -1.24 -2.77 -6.04
CA THR A 17 -1.81 -3.48 -4.89
C THR A 17 -0.97 -4.70 -4.51
N ILE A 18 -0.48 -5.47 -5.50
CA ILE A 18 0.43 -6.61 -5.25
C ILE A 18 1.72 -6.13 -4.58
N VAL A 19 2.32 -5.04 -5.08
CA VAL A 19 3.55 -4.48 -4.51
C VAL A 19 3.32 -4.00 -3.08
N LEU A 20 2.22 -3.29 -2.82
CA LEU A 20 1.85 -2.86 -1.47
C LEU A 20 1.65 -4.05 -0.53
N PHE A 21 0.97 -5.10 -1.00
CA PHE A 21 0.75 -6.32 -0.22
C PHE A 21 2.07 -7.00 0.18
N ILE A 22 3.01 -7.10 -0.77
CA ILE A 22 4.34 -7.65 -0.49
C ILE A 22 5.06 -6.77 0.55
N LEU A 23 5.07 -5.45 0.38
CA LEU A 23 5.67 -4.53 1.35
C LEU A 23 5.06 -4.69 2.76
N TRP A 24 3.75 -4.86 2.87
CA TRP A 24 3.11 -5.07 4.17
C TRP A 24 3.47 -6.41 4.84
N THR A 25 3.82 -7.44 4.06
CA THR A 25 4.05 -8.81 4.56
C THR A 25 5.52 -9.15 4.80
N ILE A 26 6.45 -8.44 4.18
CA ILE A 26 7.90 -8.63 4.35
C ILE A 26 8.32 -8.70 5.84
N PRO A 27 7.87 -7.81 6.74
CA PRO A 27 8.33 -7.81 8.13
C PRO A 27 7.91 -9.05 8.91
N ALA A 28 6.81 -9.71 8.53
CA ALA A 28 6.37 -10.95 9.16
C ALA A 28 7.46 -12.04 9.11
N SER A 29 8.25 -12.06 8.03
CA SER A 29 9.37 -13.00 7.87
C SER A 29 10.59 -12.67 8.76
N PHE A 30 10.68 -11.44 9.27
CA PHE A 30 11.79 -10.98 10.11
C PHE A 30 11.49 -11.06 11.62
N ILE A 31 10.21 -11.16 12.00
CA ILE A 31 9.77 -11.22 13.41
C ILE A 31 10.14 -12.55 14.08
N ASP A 32 10.32 -13.63 13.32
CA ASP A 32 10.70 -14.95 13.87
C ASP A 32 12.14 -15.04 14.41
N LYS A 33 12.94 -13.98 14.29
CA LYS A 33 14.31 -13.95 14.80
C LYS A 33 14.34 -13.30 16.19
N PRO A 34 14.50 -14.07 17.29
CA PRO A 34 14.35 -13.58 18.67
C PRO A 34 15.44 -12.59 19.13
N ASN A 35 16.48 -12.34 18.32
CA ASN A 35 17.69 -11.65 18.76
C ASN A 35 17.68 -10.12 18.51
N ILE A 36 16.53 -9.51 18.18
CA ILE A 36 16.43 -8.11 17.72
C ILE A 36 15.55 -7.24 18.63
N LEU A 37 15.45 -7.58 19.93
CA LEU A 37 14.43 -7.06 20.85
C LEU A 37 14.54 -5.56 21.23
N ILE A 38 15.66 -4.88 21.00
CA ILE A 38 15.83 -3.48 21.45
C ILE A 38 15.92 -2.49 20.28
N LEU A 39 16.69 -2.83 19.24
CA LEU A 39 16.83 -2.00 18.03
C LEU A 39 15.86 -2.41 16.90
N GLY A 40 15.33 -3.63 16.94
CA GLY A 40 14.41 -4.12 15.91
C GLY A 40 13.04 -3.46 15.99
N ILE A 41 12.56 -3.15 17.20
CA ILE A 41 11.23 -2.55 17.41
C ILE A 41 11.16 -1.13 16.79
N PRO A 42 12.09 -0.19 17.09
CA PRO A 42 12.06 1.14 16.46
C PRO A 42 12.20 1.10 14.93
N ILE A 43 13.04 0.19 14.42
CA ILE A 43 13.23 0.01 12.97
C ILE A 43 11.96 -0.52 12.31
N LEU A 44 11.29 -1.48 12.95
CA LEU A 44 10.02 -2.04 12.48
C LEU A 44 8.92 -0.96 12.46
N TRP A 45 8.88 -0.10 13.48
CA TRP A 45 7.98 1.05 13.53
C TRP A 45 8.25 2.03 12.38
N LEU A 46 9.52 2.41 12.17
CA LEU A 46 9.90 3.27 11.06
C LEU A 46 9.49 2.65 9.71
N TYR A 47 9.68 1.34 9.56
CA TYR A 47 9.26 0.61 8.37
C TYR A 47 7.74 0.74 8.13
N TYR A 48 6.91 0.46 9.14
CA TYR A 48 5.46 0.56 8.99
C TYR A 48 4.97 1.99 8.74
N ILE A 49 5.63 3.00 9.33
CA ILE A 49 5.34 4.41 9.04
C ILE A 49 5.61 4.71 7.56
N LEU A 50 6.77 4.31 7.05
CA LEU A 50 7.14 4.52 5.65
C LEU A 50 6.19 3.79 4.70
N VAL A 51 5.87 2.52 4.96
CA VAL A 51 4.92 1.74 4.17
C VAL A 51 3.52 2.39 4.19
N SER A 52 3.09 2.93 5.33
CA SER A 52 1.81 3.65 5.43
C SER A 52 1.79 4.92 4.59
N ILE A 53 2.88 5.70 4.62
CA ILE A 53 3.04 6.91 3.79
C ILE A 53 3.00 6.52 2.30
N THR A 54 3.75 5.49 1.89
CA THR A 54 3.75 5.00 0.51
C THR A 54 2.36 4.53 0.08
N THR A 55 1.66 3.78 0.94
CA THR A 55 0.28 3.31 0.68
C THR A 55 -0.65 4.51 0.44
N SER A 56 -0.58 5.53 1.31
CA SER A 56 -1.38 6.75 1.18
C SER A 56 -1.09 7.49 -0.13
N ILE A 57 0.18 7.61 -0.53
CA ILE A 57 0.57 8.28 -1.78
C ILE A 57 0.03 7.51 -2.99
N VAL A 58 0.21 6.18 -3.03
CA VAL A 58 -0.26 5.34 -4.14
C VAL A 58 -1.77 5.45 -4.29
N ILE A 59 -2.54 5.30 -3.22
CA ILE A 59 -4.00 5.42 -3.25
C ILE A 59 -4.42 6.82 -3.71
N THR A 60 -3.75 7.87 -3.22
CA THR A 60 -4.05 9.26 -3.64
C THR A 60 -3.81 9.45 -5.13
N LEU A 61 -2.72 8.90 -5.67
CA LEU A 61 -2.42 8.98 -7.11
C LEU A 61 -3.44 8.22 -7.94
N LEU A 62 -3.84 7.01 -7.51
CA LEU A 62 -4.88 6.22 -8.18
C LEU A 62 -6.22 6.96 -8.16
N TYR A 63 -6.58 7.56 -7.03
CA TYR A 63 -7.79 8.38 -6.91
C TYR A 63 -7.77 9.59 -7.85
N ILE A 64 -6.65 10.32 -7.91
CA ILE A 64 -6.52 11.47 -8.84
C ILE A 64 -6.58 11.01 -10.29
N GLN A 65 -5.97 9.88 -10.64
CA GLN A 65 -6.04 9.31 -11.98
C GLN A 65 -7.47 8.93 -12.36
N TRP A 66 -8.20 8.30 -11.44
CA TRP A 66 -9.61 7.97 -11.60
C TRP A 66 -10.46 9.22 -11.83
N GLU A 67 -10.31 10.24 -10.98
CA GLU A 67 -11.03 11.52 -11.15
C GLU A 67 -10.69 12.20 -12.49
N ARG A 68 -9.44 12.13 -12.94
CA ARG A 68 -9.04 12.69 -14.25
C ARG A 68 -9.62 11.89 -15.41
N GLY A 69 -9.68 10.57 -15.30
CA GLY A 69 -10.29 9.69 -16.31
C GLY A 69 -11.80 9.88 -16.44
N LEU A 70 -12.49 10.23 -15.34
CA LEU A 70 -13.93 10.55 -15.35
C LEU A 70 -14.28 11.93 -15.91
N ARG A 71 -13.31 12.85 -16.03
CA ARG A 71 -13.50 14.21 -16.57
C ARG A 71 -13.28 14.33 -18.08
N VAL A 72 -12.91 13.25 -18.75
CA VAL A 72 -12.74 13.15 -20.22
C VAL A 72 -13.88 12.32 -20.79
#